data_AF-A0A2N2ZPI1-F1
#
_entry.id   AF-A0A2N2ZPI1-F1
#
_cell.length_a   1.000
_cell.length_b   1.000
_cell.length_c   1.000
_cell.angle_alpha   90.00
_cell.angle_beta   90.00
_cell.angle_gamma   90.00
#
_symmetry.space_group_name_H-M   'P 1'
#
loop_
_entity.id
_entity.type
_entity.pdbx_description
1 polymer ?
#
loop_
_entity_poly.entity_id
_entity_poly.type
_entity_poly.pdbx_seq_one_letter_code
_entity_poly.pdbx_strand_id
1 'polypeptide(L)'
;QEGAAVVALHLLEEAVHTMFTDYFPKVEKLEKPNTPNPYQELMEWFLTEGNFELSDELPDAVYQKKLDSIKPLQKIIDTYQPDFPKSDTYFLKEFLLWGLVSYKKLSKNRFTTGYQFNDVYGDFIRKL
;
A
#
# COMPACT_ATOMS: atom_id res chain seq x y z
N GLN A 1 5.15 7.01 -27.84
CA GLN A 1 5.27 8.15 -26.90
C GLN A 1 4.66 7.75 -25.55
N GLU A 2 5.22 6.75 -24.87
CA GLU A 2 4.76 6.31 -23.54
C GLU A 2 5.61 6.90 -22.39
N GLY A 3 6.71 7.59 -22.73
CA GLY A 3 7.69 8.07 -21.75
C GLY A 3 7.15 9.05 -20.71
N ALA A 4 6.23 9.96 -21.09
CA ALA A 4 5.69 10.94 -20.16
C ALA A 4 4.85 10.31 -19.03
N ALA A 5 4.05 9.30 -19.35
CA ALA A 5 3.24 8.58 -18.37
C ALA A 5 4.12 7.75 -17.41
N VAL A 6 5.15 7.08 -17.95
CA VAL A 6 6.13 6.34 -17.15
C VAL A 6 6.92 7.27 -16.23
N VAL A 7 7.36 8.42 -16.71
CA VAL A 7 8.05 9.43 -15.90
C VAL A 7 7.13 9.97 -14.81
N ALA A 8 5.87 10.28 -15.11
CA ALA A 8 4.91 10.74 -14.12
C ALA A 8 4.66 9.70 -13.00
N LEU A 9 4.50 8.43 -13.38
CA LEU A 9 4.35 7.35 -12.41
C LEU A 9 5.60 7.20 -11.53
N HIS A 10 6.78 7.29 -12.12
CA HIS A 10 8.04 7.23 -11.37
C HIS A 10 8.17 8.37 -10.36
N LEU A 11 7.89 9.60 -10.77
CA LEU A 11 7.90 10.77 -9.88
C LEU A 11 6.88 10.62 -8.74
N LEU A 12 5.71 10.04 -9.01
CA LEU A 12 4.70 9.76 -8.00
C LEU A 12 5.21 8.71 -6.99
N GLU A 13 5.86 7.65 -7.45
CA GLU A 13 6.45 6.63 -6.58
C GLU A 13 7.59 7.20 -5.71
N GLU A 14 8.43 8.09 -6.26
CA GLU A 14 9.46 8.80 -5.50
C GLU A 14 8.87 9.77 -4.47
N ALA A 15 7.79 10.48 -4.82
CA ALA A 15 7.09 11.37 -3.89
C ALA A 15 6.47 10.57 -2.74
N VAL A 16 5.80 9.45 -3.04
CA VAL A 16 5.25 8.55 -2.02
C VAL A 16 6.36 8.03 -1.10
N HIS A 17 7.47 7.56 -1.67
CA HIS A 17 8.60 7.06 -0.89
C HIS A 17 9.15 8.12 0.07
N THR A 18 9.28 9.36 -0.41
CA THR A 18 9.82 10.48 0.37
C THR A 18 8.86 10.88 1.48
N MET A 19 7.58 11.02 1.17
CA MET A 19 6.57 11.49 2.13
C MET A 19 6.18 10.42 3.14
N PHE A 20 6.37 9.13 2.85
CA PHE A 20 5.89 8.04 3.71
C PHE A 20 6.36 8.15 5.16
N THR A 21 7.62 8.51 5.37
CA THR A 21 8.22 8.61 6.71
C THR A 21 7.73 9.81 7.53
N ASP A 22 7.04 10.76 6.89
CA ASP A 22 6.40 11.87 7.59
C ASP A 22 5.08 11.43 8.26
N TYR A 23 4.49 10.33 7.79
CA TYR A 23 3.21 9.81 8.28
C TYR A 23 3.34 8.50 9.07
N PHE A 24 4.30 7.64 8.73
CA PHE A 24 4.43 6.32 9.32
C PHE A 24 5.87 5.98 9.73
N PRO A 25 6.07 5.02 10.65
CA PRO A 25 7.40 4.59 11.04
C PRO A 25 8.28 4.18 9.85
N LYS A 26 9.57 4.48 9.94
CA LYS A 26 10.53 4.09 8.92
C LYS A 26 10.47 2.59 8.62
N VAL A 27 10.47 2.24 7.33
CA VAL A 27 10.53 0.85 6.88
C VAL A 27 11.99 0.39 6.83
N GLU A 28 12.33 -0.57 7.68
CA GLU A 28 13.67 -1.15 7.69
C GLU A 28 13.86 -2.15 6.53
N LYS A 29 15.00 -2.05 5.85
CA LYS A 29 15.35 -2.94 4.72
C LYS A 29 15.54 -4.39 5.18
N LEU A 30 16.08 -4.57 6.39
CA LEU A 30 16.33 -5.87 6.99
C LEU A 30 15.53 -5.97 8.29
N GLU A 31 14.78 -7.05 8.42
CA GLU A 31 14.10 -7.37 9.67
C GLU A 31 15.11 -7.96 10.65
N LYS A 32 15.21 -7.35 11.83
CA LYS A 32 16.04 -7.87 12.90
C LYS A 32 15.18 -8.80 13.76
N PRO A 33 15.68 -9.99 14.13
CA PRO A 33 14.99 -10.84 15.09
C PRO A 33 14.63 -10.05 16.35
N ASN A 34 13.39 -10.19 16.83
CA ASN A 34 12.85 -9.52 18.02
C ASN A 34 12.64 -7.99 17.91
N THR A 35 12.67 -7.39 16.72
CA THR A 35 12.22 -6.00 16.55
C THR A 35 10.77 -5.99 16.08
N PRO A 36 9.85 -5.32 16.81
CA PRO A 36 8.47 -5.15 16.35
C PRO A 36 8.43 -4.44 15.00
N ASN A 37 7.89 -5.09 13.98
CA ASN A 37 7.62 -4.46 12.69
C ASN A 37 6.15 -3.98 12.68
N PRO A 38 5.89 -2.67 12.62
CA PRO A 38 4.53 -2.13 12.68
C PRO A 38 3.65 -2.51 11.49
N TYR A 39 4.25 -3.03 10.41
CA TYR A 39 3.57 -3.45 9.19
C TYR A 39 3.39 -4.97 9.09
N GLN A 40 3.89 -5.73 10.07
CA GLN A 40 3.91 -7.20 10.01
C GLN A 40 2.51 -7.78 9.77
N GLU A 41 1.52 -7.37 10.57
CA GLU A 41 0.15 -7.87 10.46
C GLU A 41 -0.48 -7.57 9.09
N LEU A 42 -0.15 -6.41 8.49
CA LEU A 42 -0.62 -6.06 7.16
C LEU A 42 0.04 -6.91 6.08
N MET A 43 1.34 -7.18 6.18
CA MET A 43 2.03 -8.08 5.26
C MET A 43 1.51 -9.52 5.36
N GLU A 44 1.26 -10.01 6.59
CA GLU A 44 0.66 -11.32 6.85
C GLU A 44 -0.77 -11.43 6.27
N TRP A 45 -1.54 -10.35 6.31
CA TRP A 45 -2.85 -10.29 5.66
C TRP A 45 -2.74 -10.53 4.15
N PHE A 46 -1.79 -9.89 3.46
CA PHE A 46 -1.57 -10.10 2.03
C PHE A 46 -1.06 -11.50 1.69
N LEU A 47 -0.26 -12.12 2.58
CA LEU A 47 0.15 -13.51 2.43
C LEU A 47 -1.03 -14.49 2.55
N THR A 48 -2.05 -14.13 3.34
CA THR A 48 -3.19 -15.01 3.65
C THR A 48 -4.35 -14.82 2.66
N GLU A 49 -4.77 -13.58 2.46
CA GLU A 49 -5.93 -13.22 1.63
C GLU A 49 -5.56 -13.09 0.14
N GLY A 50 -4.25 -12.95 -0.16
CA GLY A 50 -3.73 -12.87 -1.50
C GLY A 50 -3.91 -11.48 -2.13
N ASN A 51 -4.63 -11.43 -3.25
CA ASN A 51 -4.68 -10.23 -4.09
C ASN A 51 -5.75 -9.23 -3.62
N PHE A 52 -5.37 -7.95 -3.56
CA PHE A 52 -6.29 -6.84 -3.34
C PHE A 52 -6.32 -5.93 -4.57
N GLU A 53 -7.50 -5.77 -5.17
CA GLU A 53 -7.68 -4.97 -6.39
C GLU A 53 -8.41 -3.66 -6.08
N LEU A 54 -7.86 -2.54 -6.56
CA LEU A 54 -8.51 -1.23 -6.58
C LEU A 54 -8.63 -0.78 -8.03
N SER A 55 -9.88 -0.65 -8.50
CA SER A 55 -10.15 -0.11 -9.83
C SER A 55 -10.28 1.42 -9.77
N ASP A 56 -9.79 2.10 -10.81
CA ASP A 56 -9.85 3.55 -10.95
C ASP A 56 -11.29 4.07 -11.11
N GLU A 57 -12.24 3.20 -11.40
CA GLU A 57 -13.66 3.52 -11.65
C GLU A 57 -14.57 3.11 -10.47
N LEU A 58 -13.99 2.74 -9.32
CA LEU A 58 -14.79 2.36 -8.16
C LEU A 58 -15.60 3.55 -7.62
N PRO A 59 -16.91 3.38 -7.36
CA PRO A 59 -17.65 4.35 -6.56
C PRO A 59 -17.06 4.46 -5.15
N ASP A 60 -17.04 5.66 -4.57
CA ASP A 60 -16.45 5.93 -3.25
C ASP A 60 -16.88 4.94 -2.17
N ALA A 61 -18.17 4.62 -2.08
CA ALA A 61 -18.68 3.68 -1.08
C ALA A 61 -18.08 2.26 -1.23
N VAL A 62 -17.82 1.83 -2.47
CA VAL A 62 -17.18 0.53 -2.74
C VAL A 62 -15.69 0.61 -2.42
N TYR A 63 -15.01 1.68 -2.86
CA TYR A 63 -13.61 1.94 -2.54
C TYR A 63 -13.34 1.90 -1.03
N GLN A 64 -14.14 2.63 -0.25
CA GLN A 64 -14.06 2.68 1.20
C GLN A 64 -14.28 1.30 1.82
N LYS A 65 -15.33 0.59 1.41
CA LYS A 65 -15.62 -0.77 1.89
C LYS A 65 -14.49 -1.75 1.58
N LYS A 66 -13.84 -1.63 0.42
CA LYS A 66 -12.68 -2.47 0.06
C LYS A 66 -11.51 -2.20 1.00
N LEU A 67 -11.16 -0.94 1.24
CA LEU A 67 -10.09 -0.59 2.19
C LEU A 67 -10.42 -0.99 3.64
N ASP A 68 -11.69 -0.89 4.06
CA ASP A 68 -12.15 -1.31 5.39
C ASP A 68 -12.09 -2.82 5.61
N SER A 69 -12.07 -3.63 4.54
CA SER A 69 -11.91 -5.07 4.66
C SER A 69 -10.51 -5.47 5.16
N ILE A 70 -9.51 -4.60 4.96
CA ILE A 70 -8.14 -4.81 5.42
C ILE A 70 -7.99 -4.22 6.83
N LYS A 71 -8.42 -4.96 7.84
CA LYS A 71 -8.39 -4.52 9.24
C LYS A 71 -7.03 -3.97 9.71
N PRO A 72 -5.88 -4.55 9.31
CA PRO A 72 -4.57 -4.00 9.69
C PRO A 72 -4.32 -2.58 9.17
N LEU A 73 -4.93 -2.15 8.06
CA LEU A 73 -4.83 -0.75 7.59
C LEU A 73 -5.41 0.20 8.63
N GLN A 74 -6.66 -0.04 9.07
CA GLN A 74 -7.30 0.83 10.05
C GLN A 74 -6.50 0.90 11.34
N LYS A 75 -5.99 -0.24 11.82
CA LYS A 75 -5.16 -0.31 13.02
C LYS A 75 -3.90 0.56 12.92
N ILE A 76 -3.23 0.54 11.77
CA ILE A 76 -2.03 1.37 11.55
C ILE A 76 -2.40 2.86 11.51
N ILE A 77 -3.50 3.23 10.84
CA ILE A 77 -3.96 4.63 10.82
C ILE A 77 -4.29 5.10 12.24
N ASP A 78 -5.06 4.34 13.00
CA ASP A 78 -5.44 4.71 14.38
C ASP A 78 -4.22 4.83 15.31
N THR A 79 -3.16 4.07 15.04
CA THR A 79 -1.94 4.08 15.85
C THR A 79 -1.04 5.28 15.55
N TYR A 80 -0.82 5.59 14.27
CA TYR A 80 0.19 6.57 13.86
C TYR A 80 -0.40 7.90 13.42
N GLN A 81 -1.67 7.94 13.04
CA GLN A 81 -2.37 9.09 12.49
C GLN A 81 -3.79 9.24 13.08
N PRO A 82 -3.96 9.19 14.43
CA PRO A 82 -5.29 9.18 15.07
C PRO A 82 -6.11 10.46 14.82
N ASP A 83 -5.42 11.59 14.63
CA ASP A 83 -6.04 12.91 14.43
C ASP A 83 -6.13 13.31 12.95
N PHE A 84 -5.82 12.40 12.02
CA PHE A 84 -5.89 12.70 10.59
C PHE A 84 -7.33 13.02 10.16
N PRO A 85 -7.53 13.97 9.23
CA PRO A 85 -8.87 14.32 8.77
C PRO A 85 -9.65 13.08 8.30
N LYS A 86 -10.85 12.87 8.86
CA LYS A 86 -11.69 11.70 8.56
C LYS A 86 -12.10 11.62 7.08
N SER A 87 -12.20 12.77 6.41
CA SER A 87 -12.47 12.85 4.97
C SER A 87 -11.35 12.21 4.14
N ASP A 88 -10.12 12.23 4.66
CA ASP A 88 -8.91 11.90 3.92
C ASP A 88 -8.30 10.57 4.40
N THR A 89 -8.88 9.95 5.43
CA THR A 89 -8.42 8.68 6.01
C THR A 89 -8.30 7.56 4.98
N TYR A 90 -9.24 7.47 4.04
CA TYR A 90 -9.20 6.42 3.01
C TYR A 90 -8.06 6.63 2.02
N PHE A 91 -7.81 7.88 1.63
CA PHE A 91 -6.63 8.21 0.85
C PHE A 91 -5.35 7.85 1.61
N LEU A 92 -5.29 8.14 2.91
CA LEU A 92 -4.14 7.78 3.75
C LEU A 92 -3.93 6.26 3.86
N LYS A 93 -5.02 5.46 3.92
CA LYS A 93 -4.94 3.99 3.86
C LYS A 93 -4.37 3.50 2.53
N GLU A 94 -4.80 4.09 1.42
CA GLU A 94 -4.21 3.76 0.12
C GLU A 94 -2.75 4.21 0.06
N PHE A 95 -2.43 5.43 0.48
CA PHE A 95 -1.06 5.93 0.56
C PHE A 95 -0.14 5.00 1.38
N LEU A 96 -0.64 4.41 2.47
CA LEU A 96 0.08 3.38 3.22
C LEU A 96 0.45 2.16 2.37
N LEU A 97 -0.50 1.64 1.57
CA LEU A 97 -0.24 0.53 0.64
C LEU A 97 0.81 0.91 -0.41
N TRP A 98 0.66 2.08 -1.03
CA TRP A 98 1.62 2.59 -2.03
C TRP A 98 3.01 2.80 -1.43
N GLY A 99 3.08 3.27 -0.19
CA GLY A 99 4.32 3.41 0.56
C GLY A 99 5.03 2.07 0.75
N LEU A 100 4.32 1.05 1.23
CA LEU A 100 4.89 -0.29 1.40
C LEU A 100 5.33 -0.93 0.08
N VAL A 101 4.67 -0.61 -1.03
CA VAL A 101 5.13 -0.97 -2.38
C VAL A 101 6.46 -0.29 -2.71
N SER A 102 6.59 1.02 -2.43
CA SER A 102 7.85 1.76 -2.66
C SER A 102 9.03 1.20 -1.85
N TYR A 103 8.76 0.59 -0.69
CA TYR A 103 9.76 -0.09 0.15
C TYR A 103 9.91 -1.59 -0.14
N LYS A 104 9.28 -2.10 -1.20
CA LYS A 104 9.31 -3.52 -1.59
C LYS A 104 8.84 -4.47 -0.48
N LYS A 105 7.90 -4.01 0.35
CA LYS A 105 7.21 -4.83 1.35
C LYS A 105 5.91 -5.43 0.82
N LEU A 106 5.32 -4.75 -0.16
CA LEU A 106 4.23 -5.26 -1.00
C LEU A 106 4.62 -5.11 -2.47
N SER A 107 3.91 -5.82 -3.33
CA SER A 107 4.00 -5.68 -4.78
C SER A 107 2.74 -5.03 -5.33
N LYS A 108 2.87 -4.35 -6.48
CA LYS A 108 1.77 -3.69 -7.19
C LYS A 108 1.91 -3.93 -8.68
N ASN A 109 0.82 -4.35 -9.32
CA ASN A 109 0.73 -4.45 -10.77
C ASN A 109 -0.37 -3.55 -11.30
N ARG A 110 -0.06 -2.74 -12.32
CA ARG A 110 -1.06 -1.99 -13.08
C ARG A 110 -1.78 -2.94 -14.02
N PHE A 111 -3.10 -2.89 -14.03
CA PHE A 111 -3.92 -3.49 -15.08
C PHE A 111 -4.76 -2.39 -15.77
N THR A 112 -5.52 -2.76 -16.79
CA THR A 112 -6.19 -1.81 -17.70
C THR A 112 -7.02 -0.74 -16.97
N THR A 113 -7.64 -1.09 -15.84
CA THR A 113 -8.59 -0.22 -15.13
C THR A 113 -8.27 -0.07 -13.64
N GLY A 114 -7.03 -0.29 -13.21
CA GLY A 114 -6.66 -0.15 -11.80
C GLY A 114 -5.33 -0.78 -11.39
N TYR A 115 -5.21 -1.02 -10.09
CA TYR A 115 -4.04 -1.63 -9.45
C TYR A 115 -4.41 -2.87 -8.65
N GLN A 116 -3.54 -3.87 -8.71
CA GLN A 116 -3.58 -5.03 -7.84
C GLN A 116 -2.39 -4.98 -6.89
N PHE A 117 -2.65 -4.99 -5.59
CA PHE A 117 -1.68 -5.15 -4.52
C PHE A 117 -1.62 -6.62 -4.10
N ASN A 118 -0.43 -7.12 -3.81
CA ASN A 118 -0.22 -8.49 -3.35
C ASN A 118 1.08 -8.60 -2.54
N ASP A 119 1.32 -9.79 -2.00
CA ASP A 119 2.60 -10.12 -1.40
C ASP A 119 3.71 -10.23 -2.47
N VAL A 120 4.94 -9.94 -2.07
CA VAL A 120 6.10 -9.89 -2.99
C VAL A 120 6.43 -11.28 -3.57
N TYR A 121 6.19 -12.37 -2.85
CA TYR A 121 6.54 -13.72 -3.29
C TYR A 121 5.52 -14.27 -4.30
N GLY A 122 4.24 -14.05 -4.05
CA GLY A 122 3.15 -14.42 -4.95
C GLY A 122 3.21 -13.68 -6.28
N ASP A 123 3.75 -12.47 -6.32
CA ASP A 123 4.02 -11.74 -7.56
C ASP A 123 5.18 -12.37 -8.36
N PHE A 124 6.27 -12.75 -7.69
CA PHE A 124 7.43 -13.36 -8.33
C PHE A 124 7.09 -14.69 -9.01
N ILE A 125 6.37 -15.58 -8.32
CA ILE A 125 5.99 -16.91 -8.87
C ILE A 125 5.12 -16.79 -10.12
N ARG A 126 4.28 -15.75 -10.22
CA ARG A 126 3.42 -15.53 -11.39
C ARG A 126 4.16 -15.03 -12.64
N LYS A 127 5.36 -14.47 -12.46
CA LYS A 127 6.20 -13.95 -13.55
C LYS A 127 7.17 -15.01 -14.10
N LEU A 128 7.18 -16.22 -13.53
CA LEU A 128 7.85 -17.41 -14.04
C LEU A 128 6.97 -18.14 -15.06
#